data_AF-A0A1S2PNZ0-F1
#
_entry.id   AF-A0A1S2PNZ0-F1
#
_cell.length_a   1.000
_cell.length_b   1.000
_cell.length_c   1.000
_cell.angle_alpha   90.00
_cell.angle_beta   90.00
_cell.angle_gamma   90.00
#
_symmetry.space_group_name_H-M   'P 1'
#
loop_
_entity.id
_entity.type
_entity.pdbx_description
1 polymer ?
#
loop_
_entity_poly.entity_id
_entity_poly.type
_entity_poly.pdbx_seq_one_letter_code
_entity_poly.pdbx_strand_id
1 'polypeptide(L)'
;MTFEPVDLNLTDPTKGYLNFVLYTEARLGIAATSLNADLSIEAPQTQTPHFQEWLSRLVRCEPNAMHCTLVEQTKIPALFHPCVTEDKNSPSAISGSGCVCRQTFYDPEFGLPVVAEHFKHVGEGGTDQWTYQTYAPLDLRPDDTFSRFITGRGLFWARTEKGLLSILPQREALGYNIGYSGGGPHALAAYLTQVADTDGQNTAAGPRYEKAHPAIVAWTQSSAADRGTNELTLSDLKAMLQS
;
A
#
# COMPACT_ATOMS: atom_id res chain seq x y z
N MET A 1 29.89 -26.42 12.56
CA MET A 1 30.70 -25.25 12.18
C MET A 1 30.29 -24.10 13.08
N THR A 2 31.22 -23.55 13.85
CA THR A 2 31.02 -22.38 14.72
C THR A 2 31.24 -21.11 13.90
N PHE A 3 30.30 -20.18 13.97
CA PHE A 3 30.34 -18.90 13.25
C PHE A 3 31.32 -17.94 13.94
N GLU A 4 32.27 -17.40 13.18
CA GLU A 4 33.10 -16.28 13.62
C GLU A 4 32.61 -14.98 12.94
N PRO A 5 32.24 -13.94 13.71
CA PRO A 5 31.79 -12.68 13.14
C PRO A 5 32.99 -11.88 12.62
N VAL A 6 32.95 -11.50 11.35
CA VAL A 6 33.89 -10.54 10.76
C VAL A 6 33.27 -9.14 10.84
N ASP A 7 34.04 -8.17 11.30
CA ASP A 7 33.63 -6.77 11.47
C ASP A 7 33.25 -6.14 10.11
N LEU A 8 31.99 -5.70 9.99
CA LEU A 8 31.38 -5.18 8.77
C LEU A 8 31.58 -3.66 8.58
N ASN A 9 32.55 -3.03 9.26
CA ASN A 9 32.83 -1.59 9.12
C ASN A 9 31.60 -0.70 9.40
N LEU A 10 30.83 -0.99 10.45
CA LEU A 10 29.57 -0.30 10.78
C LEU A 10 29.75 1.00 11.58
N THR A 11 30.97 1.49 11.78
CA THR A 11 31.27 2.61 12.71
C THR A 11 31.91 3.85 12.07
N ASP A 12 32.11 3.88 10.75
CA ASP A 12 32.63 5.06 10.03
C ASP A 12 31.48 5.94 9.50
N PRO A 13 31.17 7.09 10.14
CA PRO A 13 30.06 7.95 9.76
C PRO A 13 30.27 8.70 8.43
N THR A 14 31.47 8.64 7.83
CA THR A 14 31.77 9.31 6.56
C THR A 14 31.48 8.46 5.31
N LYS A 15 31.13 7.17 5.50
CA LYS A 15 30.88 6.21 4.41
C LYS A 15 29.41 5.80 4.26
N GLY A 16 28.50 6.47 4.95
CA GLY A 16 27.09 6.09 5.02
C GLY A 16 26.29 6.35 3.74
N TYR A 17 25.92 5.28 3.04
CA TYR A 17 24.64 5.20 2.34
C TYR A 17 23.88 4.00 2.91
N LEU A 18 23.20 4.19 4.04
CA LEU A 18 22.27 3.21 4.58
C LEU A 18 20.95 3.29 3.80
N ASN A 19 20.95 2.74 2.59
CA ASN A 19 19.71 2.26 1.97
C ASN A 19 19.50 0.83 2.46
N PHE A 20 18.88 0.65 3.63
CA PHE A 20 18.44 -0.67 4.07
C PHE A 20 17.27 -1.09 3.19
N VAL A 21 17.53 -1.72 2.03
CA VAL A 21 16.49 -2.48 1.34
C VAL A 21 16.06 -3.59 2.27
N LEU A 22 14.84 -3.47 2.80
CA LEU A 22 14.16 -4.56 3.49
C LEU A 22 13.89 -5.64 2.44
N TYR A 23 14.93 -6.42 2.11
CA TYR A 23 14.83 -7.57 1.24
C TYR A 23 14.36 -8.74 2.10
N THR A 24 13.08 -9.03 2.02
CA THR A 24 12.57 -10.30 2.49
C THR A 24 12.04 -11.04 1.28
N GLU A 25 12.55 -12.25 1.04
CA GLU A 25 11.79 -13.22 0.29
C GLU A 25 10.46 -13.36 1.02
N ALA A 26 9.40 -12.80 0.44
CA ALA A 26 8.10 -13.12 0.94
C ALA A 26 7.90 -14.63 0.82
N ARG A 27 7.03 -15.18 1.66
CA ARG A 27 6.61 -16.57 1.52
C ARG A 27 6.30 -16.85 0.04
N LEU A 28 6.80 -17.98 -0.47
CA LEU A 28 6.62 -18.47 -1.85
C LEU A 28 7.54 -17.86 -2.92
N GLY A 29 8.66 -17.23 -2.56
CA GLY A 29 9.68 -16.79 -3.53
C GLY A 29 9.29 -15.54 -4.32
N ILE A 30 8.33 -14.77 -3.82
CA ILE A 30 7.93 -13.49 -4.38
C ILE A 30 8.85 -12.41 -3.80
N ALA A 31 9.61 -11.75 -4.67
CA ALA A 31 10.41 -10.60 -4.30
C ALA A 31 9.62 -9.32 -4.59
N ALA A 32 9.30 -8.55 -3.55
CA ALA A 32 8.72 -7.23 -3.69
C ALA A 32 9.63 -6.19 -3.03
N THR A 33 9.76 -5.03 -3.68
CA THR A 33 10.49 -3.87 -3.16
C THR A 33 9.50 -2.75 -2.87
N SER A 34 9.42 -2.32 -1.61
CA SER A 34 8.43 -1.34 -1.16
C SER A 34 9.01 -0.30 -0.19
N LEU A 35 10.31 -0.03 -0.29
CA LEU A 35 11.04 0.81 0.65
C LEU A 35 10.35 2.19 0.78
N ASN A 36 9.84 2.50 1.97
CA ASN A 36 9.13 3.75 2.31
C ASN A 36 7.76 3.97 1.61
N ALA A 37 7.12 2.94 1.07
CA ALA A 37 5.77 3.00 0.51
C ALA A 37 4.69 2.53 1.52
N ASP A 38 4.77 3.02 2.76
CA ASP A 38 3.74 2.76 3.78
C ASP A 38 2.40 3.36 3.33
N LEU A 39 1.33 2.63 3.61
CA LEU A 39 -0.03 3.00 3.28
C LEU A 39 -0.94 2.72 4.46
N SER A 40 -1.55 3.79 4.98
CA SER A 40 -2.71 3.71 5.88
C SER A 40 -3.99 3.68 5.06
N ILE A 41 -4.86 2.72 5.37
CA ILE A 41 -6.19 2.59 4.78
C ILE A 41 -7.22 2.75 5.90
N GLU A 42 -7.93 3.87 5.86
CA GLU A 42 -8.87 4.29 6.87
C GLU A 42 -10.24 3.61 6.72
N ALA A 43 -10.99 3.53 7.81
CA ALA A 43 -12.27 2.81 7.85
C ALA A 43 -13.26 3.19 6.72
N PRO A 44 -13.41 4.46 6.29
CA PRO A 44 -14.29 4.80 5.17
C PRO A 44 -13.85 4.23 3.82
N GLN A 45 -12.56 3.95 3.63
CA GLN A 45 -12.00 3.43 2.38
C GLN A 45 -12.20 1.92 2.25
N THR A 46 -12.41 1.23 3.37
CA THR A 46 -12.66 -0.21 3.42
C THR A 46 -13.94 -0.64 2.71
N GLN A 47 -14.89 0.27 2.49
CA GLN A 47 -16.18 -0.03 1.86
C GLN A 47 -16.14 0.01 0.32
N THR A 48 -14.98 0.30 -0.28
CA THR A 48 -14.87 0.37 -1.75
C THR A 48 -14.79 -1.02 -2.38
N PRO A 49 -15.34 -1.24 -3.59
CA PRO A 49 -15.28 -2.55 -4.26
C PRO A 49 -13.84 -3.08 -4.44
N HIS A 50 -12.93 -2.19 -4.82
CA HIS A 50 -11.51 -2.50 -5.04
C HIS A 50 -10.79 -2.89 -3.75
N PHE A 51 -11.10 -2.22 -2.64
CA PHE A 51 -10.60 -2.63 -1.34
C PHE A 51 -11.14 -4.01 -0.95
N GLN A 52 -12.43 -4.28 -1.18
CA GLN A 52 -13.02 -5.59 -0.85
C GLN A 52 -12.44 -6.72 -1.72
N GLU A 53 -12.17 -6.47 -3.00
CA GLU A 53 -11.43 -7.39 -3.87
C GLU A 53 -10.03 -7.68 -3.30
N TRP A 54 -9.27 -6.64 -2.95
CA TRP A 54 -7.96 -6.79 -2.33
C TRP A 54 -8.02 -7.54 -0.99
N LEU A 55 -8.95 -7.18 -0.10
CA LEU A 55 -9.14 -7.83 1.20
C LEU A 55 -9.47 -9.32 1.01
N SER A 56 -10.31 -9.67 0.02
CA SER A 56 -10.75 -11.05 -0.21
C SER A 56 -9.63 -12.01 -0.60
N ARG A 57 -8.51 -11.49 -1.12
CA ARG A 57 -7.33 -12.32 -1.45
C ARG A 57 -6.31 -12.44 -0.33
N LEU A 58 -6.39 -11.61 0.71
CA LEU A 58 -5.40 -11.62 1.78
C LEU A 58 -5.46 -12.94 2.56
N VAL A 59 -4.29 -13.46 2.90
CA VAL A 59 -4.19 -14.71 3.66
C VAL A 59 -3.77 -14.39 5.09
N ARG A 60 -4.63 -14.77 6.04
CA ARG A 60 -4.34 -14.62 7.47
C ARG A 60 -3.09 -15.42 7.85
N CYS A 61 -2.21 -14.84 8.66
CA CYS A 61 -0.98 -15.48 9.09
C CYS A 61 -0.55 -15.05 10.49
N GLU A 62 0.38 -15.80 11.08
CA GLU A 62 1.03 -15.39 12.33
C GLU A 62 1.92 -14.15 12.11
N PRO A 63 1.96 -13.21 13.07
CA PRO A 63 2.83 -12.05 12.98
C PRO A 63 4.30 -12.44 12.84
N ASN A 64 5.04 -11.66 12.06
CA ASN A 64 6.48 -11.82 11.88
C ASN A 64 7.16 -10.45 11.88
N ALA A 65 8.49 -10.43 11.69
CA ALA A 65 9.27 -9.20 11.71
C ALA A 65 8.75 -8.12 10.74
N MET A 66 8.19 -8.53 9.59
CA MET A 66 7.64 -7.62 8.58
C MET A 66 6.33 -6.95 9.03
N HIS A 67 5.55 -7.58 9.88
CA HIS A 67 4.36 -6.94 10.46
C HIS A 67 4.76 -5.93 11.54
N CYS A 68 5.84 -6.21 12.27
CA CYS A 68 6.35 -5.31 13.30
C CYS A 68 6.86 -3.97 12.71
N THR A 69 7.24 -3.92 11.42
CA THR A 69 7.67 -2.68 10.77
C THR A 69 6.52 -1.76 10.37
N LEU A 70 5.28 -2.25 10.40
CA LEU A 70 4.07 -1.48 10.09
C LEU A 70 3.44 -0.81 11.31
N VAL A 71 3.86 -1.17 12.53
CA VAL A 71 3.27 -0.66 13.77
C VAL A 71 4.30 0.03 14.66
N GLU A 72 3.87 0.99 15.46
CA GLU A 72 4.72 1.61 16.48
C GLU A 72 5.24 0.55 17.47
N GLN A 73 6.46 0.75 17.98
CA GLN A 73 7.12 -0.20 18.89
C GLN A 73 6.26 -0.56 20.12
N THR A 74 5.54 0.42 20.66
CA THR A 74 4.63 0.24 21.81
C THR A 74 3.41 -0.62 21.49
N LYS A 75 3.04 -0.73 20.21
CA LYS A 75 1.88 -1.48 19.71
C LYS A 75 2.22 -2.91 19.26
N ILE A 76 3.51 -3.24 19.10
CA ILE A 76 3.99 -4.57 18.65
C ILE A 76 3.40 -5.73 19.48
N PRO A 77 3.34 -5.69 20.83
CA PRO A 77 2.81 -6.82 21.60
C PRO A 77 1.38 -7.20 21.21
N ALA A 78 0.56 -6.22 20.83
CA ALA A 78 -0.84 -6.44 20.45
C ALA A 78 -1.00 -7.16 19.10
N LEU A 79 0.05 -7.30 18.29
CA LEU A 79 0.01 -8.17 17.10
C LEU A 79 -0.18 -9.64 17.47
N PHE A 80 0.30 -10.04 18.65
CA PHE A 80 0.30 -11.43 19.11
C PHE A 80 -0.88 -11.76 20.04
N HIS A 81 -1.82 -10.84 20.20
CA HIS A 81 -2.98 -11.03 21.07
C HIS A 81 -4.22 -11.32 20.22
N PRO A 82 -5.02 -12.34 20.56
CA PRO A 82 -6.24 -12.66 19.81
C PRO A 82 -7.23 -11.49 19.89
N CYS A 83 -8.15 -11.40 18.94
CA CYS A 83 -9.23 -10.43 19.10
C CYS A 83 -10.28 -10.90 20.11
N VAL A 84 -11.09 -10.00 20.67
CA VAL A 84 -12.18 -10.39 21.60
C VAL A 84 -13.27 -11.25 20.96
N THR A 85 -13.36 -11.20 19.63
CA THR A 85 -14.22 -12.08 18.83
C THR A 85 -13.70 -13.52 18.78
N GLU A 86 -12.41 -13.72 19.05
CA GLU A 86 -11.72 -15.01 19.04
C GLU A 86 -11.53 -15.53 20.47
N ASP A 87 -11.12 -14.65 21.38
CA ASP A 87 -10.97 -14.93 22.81
C ASP A 87 -11.53 -13.76 23.64
N LYS A 88 -12.63 -14.01 24.35
CA LYS A 88 -13.28 -13.01 25.22
C LYS A 88 -12.38 -12.48 26.33
N ASN A 89 -11.37 -13.25 26.76
CA ASN A 89 -10.43 -12.88 27.80
C ASN A 89 -9.12 -12.29 27.24
N SER A 90 -9.10 -11.95 25.94
CA SER A 90 -7.94 -11.39 25.28
C SER A 90 -7.37 -10.17 26.03
N PRO A 91 -6.03 -10.01 26.10
CA PRO A 91 -5.41 -8.77 26.56
C PRO A 91 -5.82 -7.52 25.75
N SER A 92 -6.36 -7.70 24.54
CA SER A 92 -6.91 -6.62 23.72
C SER A 92 -8.32 -6.18 24.13
N ALA A 93 -8.95 -6.88 25.09
CA ALA A 93 -10.26 -6.52 25.60
C ALA A 93 -10.21 -5.25 26.46
N ILE A 94 -11.15 -4.34 26.20
CA ILE A 94 -11.36 -3.16 27.04
C ILE A 94 -12.49 -3.48 28.01
N SER A 95 -12.21 -4.22 29.09
CA SER A 95 -13.11 -4.48 30.24
C SER A 95 -14.63 -4.49 29.96
N GLY A 96 -15.10 -5.26 28.97
CA GLY A 96 -16.53 -5.36 28.60
C GLY A 96 -17.09 -4.23 27.72
N SER A 97 -16.30 -3.19 27.46
CA SER A 97 -16.62 -2.05 26.59
C SER A 97 -16.15 -2.22 25.15
N GLY A 98 -15.45 -3.30 24.79
CA GLY A 98 -15.02 -3.58 23.42
C GLY A 98 -13.57 -4.04 23.31
N CYS A 99 -12.86 -3.63 22.25
CA CYS A 99 -11.46 -4.02 22.03
C CYS A 99 -10.67 -3.04 21.15
N VAL A 100 -9.35 -3.05 21.35
CA VAL A 100 -8.37 -2.64 20.34
C VAL A 100 -7.46 -3.84 20.06
N CYS A 101 -7.73 -4.54 18.97
CA CYS A 101 -7.01 -5.76 18.58
C CYS A 101 -6.35 -5.58 17.19
N ARG A 102 -5.42 -6.46 16.84
CA ARG A 102 -4.80 -6.48 15.51
C ARG A 102 -4.85 -7.86 14.91
N GLN A 103 -4.94 -7.91 13.58
CA GLN A 103 -4.82 -9.15 12.81
C GLN A 103 -3.76 -8.96 11.73
N THR A 104 -3.05 -10.04 11.42
CA THR A 104 -1.95 -10.05 10.46
C THR A 104 -2.28 -10.91 9.26
N PHE A 105 -1.94 -10.40 8.07
CA PHE A 105 -2.16 -11.07 6.79
C PHE A 105 -0.94 -10.85 5.88
N TYR A 106 -0.83 -11.65 4.84
CA TYR A 106 0.02 -11.32 3.71
C TYR A 106 -0.81 -11.24 2.43
N ASP A 107 -0.39 -10.38 1.52
CA ASP A 107 -0.88 -10.37 0.15
C ASP A 107 -0.17 -11.49 -0.63
N PRO A 108 -0.85 -12.54 -1.11
CA PRO A 108 -0.20 -13.63 -1.82
C PRO A 108 0.37 -13.23 -3.19
N GLU A 109 -0.04 -12.10 -3.76
CA GLU A 109 0.40 -11.66 -5.09
C GLU A 109 1.72 -10.89 -5.04
N PHE A 110 1.96 -10.16 -3.95
CA PHE A 110 3.15 -9.33 -3.76
C PHE A 110 4.00 -9.76 -2.57
N GLY A 111 3.48 -10.66 -1.73
CA GLY A 111 4.17 -11.12 -0.54
C GLY A 111 4.28 -10.07 0.58
N LEU A 112 3.52 -8.97 0.47
CA LEU A 112 3.62 -7.84 1.38
C LEU A 112 2.87 -8.11 2.70
N PRO A 113 3.41 -7.69 3.85
CA PRO A 113 2.73 -7.78 5.14
C PRO A 113 1.54 -6.81 5.18
N VAL A 114 0.47 -7.22 5.84
CA VAL A 114 -0.70 -6.39 6.12
C VAL A 114 -1.06 -6.53 7.59
N VAL A 115 -1.22 -5.40 8.27
CA VAL A 115 -1.75 -5.33 9.64
C VAL A 115 -3.11 -4.67 9.59
N ALA A 116 -4.13 -5.36 10.08
CA ALA A 116 -5.46 -4.78 10.29
C ALA A 116 -5.61 -4.42 11.77
N GLU A 117 -6.00 -3.19 12.08
CA GLU A 117 -6.35 -2.75 13.42
C GLU A 117 -7.87 -2.69 13.55
N HIS A 118 -8.38 -3.31 14.61
CA HIS A 118 -9.80 -3.34 14.92
C HIS A 118 -10.08 -2.50 16.15
N PHE A 119 -10.93 -1.50 15.99
CA PHE A 119 -11.50 -0.76 17.10
C PHE A 119 -12.97 -1.10 17.24
N LYS A 120 -13.34 -1.65 18.40
CA LYS A 120 -14.72 -1.91 18.77
C LYS A 120 -15.04 -1.26 20.09
N HIS A 121 -16.16 -0.54 20.16
CA HIS A 121 -16.71 -0.01 21.40
C HIS A 121 -18.20 -0.35 21.55
N VAL A 122 -18.61 -0.83 22.73
CA VAL A 122 -19.98 -1.22 23.06
C VAL A 122 -20.73 -0.01 23.65
N GLY A 123 -21.81 0.42 22.98
CA GLY A 123 -22.66 1.55 23.38
C GLY A 123 -23.76 1.82 22.35
N GLU A 124 -24.73 2.69 22.66
CA GLU A 124 -25.74 3.13 21.70
C GLU A 124 -25.04 3.93 20.58
N GLY A 125 -25.12 3.47 19.33
CA GLY A 125 -24.28 3.97 18.24
C GLY A 125 -22.84 3.41 18.23
N GLY A 126 -22.62 2.25 18.85
CA GLY A 126 -21.31 1.59 18.97
C GLY A 126 -20.52 1.54 17.66
N THR A 127 -19.21 1.79 17.77
CA THR A 127 -18.28 1.82 16.63
C THR A 127 -17.64 0.44 16.48
N ASP A 128 -17.69 -0.11 15.27
CA ASP A 128 -16.99 -1.32 14.86
C ASP A 128 -16.27 -1.00 13.55
N GLN A 129 -14.96 -0.75 13.65
CA GLN A 129 -14.16 -0.18 12.57
C GLN A 129 -12.85 -0.93 12.41
N TRP A 130 -12.47 -1.09 11.15
CA TRP A 130 -11.20 -1.66 10.75
C TRP A 130 -10.39 -0.64 9.97
N THR A 131 -9.12 -0.50 10.31
CA THR A 131 -8.11 0.20 9.51
C THR A 131 -7.01 -0.79 9.13
N TYR A 132 -6.29 -0.50 8.06
CA TYR A 132 -5.26 -1.41 7.53
C TYR A 132 -3.99 -0.65 7.25
N GLN A 133 -2.86 -1.27 7.57
CA GLN A 133 -1.53 -0.80 7.26
C GLN A 133 -0.83 -1.85 6.41
N THR A 134 -0.20 -1.42 5.33
CA THR A 134 0.55 -2.29 4.42
C THR A 134 1.62 -1.46 3.73
N TYR A 135 2.53 -2.16 3.06
CA TYR A 135 3.28 -1.53 1.99
C TYR A 135 2.54 -1.65 0.67
N ALA A 136 2.78 -0.69 -0.22
CA ALA A 136 2.43 -0.79 -1.63
C ALA A 136 3.68 -1.10 -2.47
N PRO A 137 3.55 -1.89 -3.54
CA PRO A 137 4.68 -2.14 -4.44
C PRO A 137 5.03 -0.85 -5.19
N LEU A 138 6.33 -0.60 -5.39
CA LEU A 138 6.81 0.56 -6.15
C LEU A 138 6.68 0.38 -7.67
N ASP A 139 6.38 -0.82 -8.13
CA ASP A 139 6.19 -1.16 -9.54
C ASP A 139 5.19 -2.33 -9.61
N LEU A 140 4.54 -2.54 -10.76
CA LEU A 140 3.85 -3.80 -10.99
C LEU A 140 4.87 -4.94 -11.10
N ARG A 141 4.40 -6.18 -11.05
CA ARG A 141 5.30 -7.33 -11.18
C ARG A 141 6.00 -7.29 -12.54
N PRO A 142 7.21 -7.86 -12.64
CA PRO A 142 7.84 -8.09 -13.94
C PRO A 142 6.86 -8.76 -14.91
N ASP A 143 6.83 -8.27 -16.15
CA ASP A 143 5.98 -8.77 -17.24
C ASP A 143 4.46 -8.59 -17.04
N ASP A 144 4.02 -7.81 -16.04
CA ASP A 144 2.64 -7.35 -15.98
C ASP A 144 2.49 -6.02 -16.72
N THR A 145 1.56 -5.98 -17.68
CA THR A 145 1.20 -4.74 -18.39
C THR A 145 0.06 -4.05 -17.64
N PHE A 146 0.18 -2.73 -17.47
CA PHE A 146 -0.92 -1.90 -16.97
C PHE A 146 -2.12 -1.92 -17.94
N SER A 147 -3.33 -2.07 -17.40
CA SER A 147 -4.58 -1.99 -18.17
C SER A 147 -5.44 -0.79 -17.76
N ARG A 148 -5.62 -0.57 -16.44
CA ARG A 148 -6.50 0.48 -15.93
C ARG A 148 -5.96 1.11 -14.66
N PHE A 149 -6.16 2.42 -14.54
CA PHE A 149 -6.01 3.18 -13.31
C PHE A 149 -7.39 3.38 -12.70
N ILE A 150 -7.47 3.25 -11.38
CA ILE A 150 -8.75 3.26 -10.66
C ILE A 150 -8.58 4.13 -9.42
N THR A 151 -9.51 5.06 -9.22
CA THR A 151 -9.62 5.84 -7.98
C THR A 151 -10.78 5.34 -7.12
N GLY A 152 -10.56 5.23 -5.80
CA GLY A 152 -11.58 4.79 -4.87
C GLY A 152 -11.40 5.41 -3.49
N ARG A 153 -12.24 6.38 -3.12
CA ARG A 153 -12.21 7.11 -1.83
C ARG A 153 -10.79 7.51 -1.39
N GLY A 154 -10.01 8.09 -2.30
CA GLY A 154 -8.64 8.54 -2.02
C GLY A 154 -7.58 7.44 -2.02
N LEU A 155 -7.93 6.20 -2.40
CA LEU A 155 -6.96 5.16 -2.76
C LEU A 155 -6.81 5.06 -4.28
N PHE A 156 -5.61 4.71 -4.71
CA PHE A 156 -5.28 4.46 -6.09
C PHE A 156 -4.90 3.01 -6.34
N TRP A 157 -5.43 2.48 -7.43
CA TRP A 157 -5.20 1.12 -7.85
C TRP A 157 -4.81 1.07 -9.31
N ALA A 158 -4.01 0.06 -9.66
CA ALA A 158 -3.77 -0.35 -11.02
C ALA A 158 -4.34 -1.74 -11.23
N ARG A 159 -5.01 -1.95 -12.36
CA ARG A 159 -5.38 -3.29 -12.83
C ARG A 159 -4.47 -3.66 -13.99
N THR A 160 -3.91 -4.86 -13.95
CA THR A 160 -3.09 -5.40 -15.05
C THR A 160 -3.97 -5.98 -16.16
N GLU A 161 -3.41 -6.23 -17.35
CA GLU A 161 -4.12 -6.94 -18.43
C GLU A 161 -4.59 -8.34 -18.01
N LYS A 162 -3.86 -8.99 -17.10
CA LYS A 162 -4.23 -10.29 -16.50
C LYS A 162 -5.34 -10.17 -15.45
N GLY A 163 -5.83 -8.95 -15.19
CA GLY A 163 -6.91 -8.68 -14.23
C GLY A 163 -6.46 -8.50 -12.78
N LEU A 164 -5.17 -8.61 -12.49
CA LEU A 164 -4.64 -8.46 -11.13
C LEU A 164 -4.78 -7.02 -10.65
N LEU A 165 -5.35 -6.83 -9.46
CA LEU A 165 -5.45 -5.54 -8.79
C LEU A 165 -4.20 -5.28 -7.92
N SER A 166 -3.52 -4.16 -8.15
CA SER A 166 -2.41 -3.68 -7.32
C SER A 166 -2.76 -2.36 -6.69
N ILE A 167 -2.50 -2.23 -5.39
CA ILE A 167 -2.56 -0.92 -4.74
C ILE A 167 -1.32 -0.11 -5.13
N LEU A 168 -1.50 1.18 -5.40
CA LEU A 168 -0.41 2.06 -5.78
C LEU A 168 0.17 2.77 -4.55
N PRO A 169 1.49 3.03 -4.52
CA PRO A 169 2.15 3.62 -3.36
C PRO A 169 1.70 5.05 -3.17
N GLN A 170 1.14 5.38 -1.99
CA GLN A 170 0.62 6.71 -1.69
C GLN A 170 1.20 7.24 -0.38
N ARG A 171 1.60 8.53 -0.34
CA ARG A 171 1.92 9.24 0.92
C ARG A 171 0.80 10.18 1.32
N GLU A 172 0.43 10.16 2.60
CA GLU A 172 -0.28 11.28 3.22
C GLU A 172 0.61 12.52 3.26
N ALA A 173 0.32 13.48 2.37
CA ALA A 173 0.77 14.86 2.43
C ALA A 173 -0.34 15.74 1.84
N LEU A 174 -0.11 17.04 1.63
CA LEU A 174 -1.07 17.98 1.02
C LEU A 174 -1.32 17.68 -0.49
N GLY A 175 -1.84 16.50 -0.83
CA GLY A 175 -2.20 16.07 -2.19
C GLY A 175 -2.02 14.56 -2.48
N TYR A 176 -2.37 14.15 -3.70
CA TYR A 176 -2.21 12.79 -4.25
C TYR A 176 -0.72 12.48 -4.56
N ASN A 177 -0.11 11.48 -3.92
CA ASN A 177 1.34 11.22 -4.09
C ASN A 177 1.64 9.79 -4.50
N ILE A 178 1.66 9.49 -5.80
CA ILE A 178 2.19 8.20 -6.26
C ILE A 178 3.73 8.22 -6.26
N GLY A 179 4.39 7.22 -5.66
CA GLY A 179 5.85 7.00 -5.81
C GLY A 179 6.81 7.98 -5.12
N TYR A 180 6.30 8.88 -4.27
CA TYR A 180 7.02 9.71 -3.30
C TYR A 180 8.07 10.72 -3.84
N SER A 181 7.57 11.91 -4.18
CA SER A 181 8.22 13.21 -3.87
C SER A 181 7.16 14.33 -3.74
N GLY A 182 6.28 14.27 -2.73
CA GLY A 182 5.42 15.38 -2.28
C GLY A 182 4.70 16.25 -3.34
N GLY A 183 4.26 15.66 -4.46
CA GLY A 183 4.01 16.38 -5.72
C GLY A 183 2.54 16.58 -6.13
N GLY A 184 1.56 16.11 -5.36
CA GLY A 184 0.14 16.33 -5.67
C GLY A 184 -0.27 15.80 -7.08
N PRO A 185 -1.35 16.36 -7.68
CA PRO A 185 -1.87 15.91 -8.97
C PRO A 185 -0.83 15.73 -10.09
N HIS A 186 0.24 16.52 -10.09
CA HIS A 186 1.30 16.44 -11.11
C HIS A 186 2.12 15.14 -11.03
N ALA A 187 2.37 14.62 -9.83
CA ALA A 187 3.10 13.36 -9.68
C ALA A 187 2.27 12.18 -10.21
N LEU A 188 0.97 12.17 -9.90
CA LEU A 188 0.02 11.23 -10.49
C LEU A 188 -0.02 11.36 -12.01
N ALA A 189 -0.08 12.60 -12.53
CA ALA A 189 -0.14 12.83 -13.97
C ALA A 189 1.14 12.38 -14.69
N ALA A 190 2.32 12.58 -14.09
CA ALA A 190 3.59 12.12 -14.63
C ALA A 190 3.62 10.58 -14.71
N TYR A 191 3.21 9.91 -13.65
CA TYR A 191 3.06 8.45 -13.63
C TYR A 191 2.12 7.95 -14.74
N LEU A 192 0.93 8.53 -14.87
CA LEU A 192 -0.05 8.13 -15.90
C LEU A 192 0.45 8.45 -17.32
N THR A 193 1.22 9.52 -17.50
CA THR A 193 1.85 9.87 -18.78
C THR A 193 2.90 8.81 -19.16
N GLN A 194 3.79 8.45 -18.23
CA GLN A 194 4.80 7.40 -18.44
C GLN A 194 4.16 6.08 -18.85
N VAL A 195 3.12 5.66 -18.12
CA VAL A 195 2.37 4.44 -18.40
C VAL A 195 1.79 4.48 -19.81
N ALA A 196 1.23 5.62 -20.23
CA ALA A 196 0.65 5.77 -21.55
C ALA A 196 1.70 5.79 -22.68
N ASP A 197 2.81 6.53 -22.48
CA ASP A 197 3.94 6.63 -23.43
C ASP A 197 4.63 5.29 -23.67
N THR A 198 4.61 4.42 -22.66
CA THR A 198 5.25 3.09 -22.71
C THR A 198 4.27 1.95 -22.97
N ASP A 199 3.05 2.25 -23.40
CA ASP A 199 2.01 1.25 -23.66
C ASP A 199 1.78 0.28 -22.49
N GLY A 200 1.79 0.82 -21.28
CA GLY A 200 1.58 0.09 -20.03
C GLY A 200 2.77 -0.71 -19.52
N GLN A 201 3.96 -0.61 -20.15
CA GLN A 201 5.14 -1.40 -19.80
C GLN A 201 5.97 -0.81 -18.66
N ASN A 202 6.04 0.51 -18.52
CA ASN A 202 6.80 1.15 -17.45
C ASN A 202 5.87 1.63 -16.33
N THR A 203 5.74 0.81 -15.31
CA THR A 203 4.83 1.04 -14.17
C THR A 203 5.55 1.42 -12.87
N ALA A 204 6.85 1.69 -12.94
CA ALA A 204 7.62 2.12 -11.80
C ALA A 204 7.15 3.49 -11.29
N ALA A 205 6.80 3.53 -10.01
CA ALA A 205 6.46 4.72 -9.25
C ALA A 205 7.74 5.37 -8.69
N GLY A 206 7.96 6.65 -8.97
CA GLY A 206 9.16 7.36 -8.50
C GLY A 206 9.60 8.47 -9.44
N PRO A 207 10.60 9.28 -9.05
CA PRO A 207 10.94 10.48 -9.78
C PRO A 207 11.74 10.12 -11.03
N ARG A 208 11.07 10.13 -12.16
CA ARG A 208 11.69 10.71 -13.34
C ARG A 208 11.22 12.16 -13.42
N TYR A 209 12.10 13.06 -13.81
CA TYR A 209 11.78 14.43 -14.22
C TYR A 209 10.94 14.44 -15.51
N GLU A 210 10.00 13.50 -15.63
CA GLU A 210 9.15 13.30 -16.79
C GLU A 210 8.05 14.36 -16.75
N LYS A 211 7.95 15.10 -17.85
CA LYS A 211 6.90 16.10 -18.02
C LYS A 211 5.58 15.35 -18.19
N ALA A 212 4.66 15.57 -17.25
CA ALA A 212 3.29 15.10 -17.39
C ALA A 212 2.61 15.75 -18.60
N HIS A 213 1.80 14.98 -19.33
CA HIS A 213 1.01 15.52 -20.43
C HIS A 213 -0.05 16.50 -19.90
N PRO A 214 -0.24 17.70 -20.51
CA PRO A 214 -1.16 18.71 -20.01
C PRO A 214 -2.61 18.22 -19.83
N ALA A 215 -3.10 17.37 -20.74
CA ALA A 215 -4.44 16.80 -20.64
C ALA A 215 -4.61 15.88 -19.42
N ILE A 216 -3.57 15.08 -19.11
CA ILE A 216 -3.56 14.20 -17.94
C ILE A 216 -3.45 15.04 -16.66
N VAL A 217 -2.63 16.10 -16.66
CA VAL A 217 -2.57 17.07 -15.54
C VAL A 217 -3.96 17.66 -15.28
N ALA A 218 -4.64 18.15 -16.32
CA ALA A 218 -5.99 18.70 -16.19
C ALA A 218 -6.98 17.68 -15.60
N TRP A 219 -6.90 16.41 -16.02
CA TRP A 219 -7.72 15.35 -15.46
C TRP A 219 -7.43 15.11 -13.97
N THR A 220 -6.15 14.97 -13.58
CA THR A 220 -5.75 14.73 -12.18
C THR A 220 -6.08 15.88 -11.22
N GLN A 221 -6.20 17.11 -11.73
CA GLN A 221 -6.60 18.29 -10.96
C GLN A 221 -8.12 18.48 -10.92
N SER A 222 -8.87 17.70 -11.70
CA SER A 222 -10.32 17.82 -11.77
C SER A 222 -10.99 17.02 -10.65
N SER A 223 -12.22 17.40 -10.30
CA SER A 223 -13.08 16.63 -9.39
C SER A 223 -13.39 15.20 -9.87
N ALA A 224 -12.99 14.81 -11.09
CA ALA A 224 -13.11 13.44 -11.55
C ALA A 224 -12.13 12.53 -10.80
N ALA A 225 -10.91 12.97 -10.49
CA ALA A 225 -9.99 12.16 -9.70
C ALA A 225 -10.56 11.86 -8.29
N ASP A 226 -11.22 12.84 -7.69
CA ASP A 226 -11.69 12.82 -6.30
C ASP A 226 -12.94 11.96 -6.07
N ARG A 227 -13.84 11.82 -7.06
CA ARG A 227 -15.15 11.17 -6.88
C ARG A 227 -15.09 9.65 -6.64
N GLY A 228 -13.93 9.02 -6.82
CA GLY A 228 -13.70 7.63 -6.38
C GLY A 228 -14.51 6.55 -7.11
N THR A 229 -14.99 6.85 -8.32
CA THR A 229 -15.69 5.91 -9.21
C THR A 229 -15.15 5.94 -10.63
N ASN A 230 -13.99 6.57 -10.85
CA ASN A 230 -13.47 6.80 -12.19
C ASN A 230 -12.33 5.83 -12.48
N GLU A 231 -12.52 5.07 -13.56
CA GLU A 231 -11.50 4.25 -14.18
C GLU A 231 -10.95 4.99 -15.39
N LEU A 232 -9.64 4.95 -15.59
CA LEU A 232 -8.99 5.32 -16.85
C LEU A 232 -8.32 4.09 -17.43
N THR A 233 -8.77 3.68 -18.61
CA THR A 233 -8.09 2.61 -19.35
C THR A 233 -6.81 3.13 -19.99
N LEU A 234 -5.89 2.24 -20.34
CA LEU A 234 -4.71 2.59 -21.12
C LEU A 234 -5.09 3.31 -22.44
N SER A 235 -6.18 2.87 -23.09
CA SER A 235 -6.70 3.52 -24.30
C SER A 235 -7.16 4.97 -24.02
N ASP A 236 -7.82 5.23 -22.89
CA ASP A 236 -8.22 6.58 -22.51
C ASP A 236 -7.00 7.48 -22.29
N LEU A 237 -5.99 6.95 -21.59
CA LEU A 237 -4.74 7.67 -21.36
C LEU A 237 -4.03 8.00 -22.69
N LYS A 238 -3.95 7.04 -23.61
CA LYS A 238 -3.35 7.26 -24.95
C LYS A 238 -4.15 8.27 -25.78
N ALA A 239 -5.47 8.27 -25.67
CA ALA A 239 -6.30 9.29 -26.31
C ALA A 239 -6.02 10.70 -25.74
N MET A 240 -5.78 10.82 -24.43
CA MET A 240 -5.37 12.09 -23.80
C MET A 240 -3.98 12.56 -24.22
N LEU A 241 -3.08 11.67 -24.66
CA LEU A 241 -1.78 12.06 -25.23
C LEU A 241 -1.88 12.62 -26.65
N GLN A 242 -2.98 12.36 -27.34
CA GLN A 242 -3.21 12.78 -28.73
C GLN A 242 -4.03 14.08 -28.83
N SER A 243 -4.53 14.59 -27.70
CA SER A 243 -5.39 15.78 -27.61
C SER A 243 -4.62 17.09 -27.44
#